data_AF-A0A738AYY9-F1
#
_entry.id   AF-A0A738AYY9-F1
#
_cell.length_a   1.000
_cell.length_b   1.000
_cell.length_c   1.000
_cell.angle_alpha   90.00
_cell.angle_beta   90.00
_cell.angle_gamma   90.00
#
_symmetry.space_group_name_H-M   'P 1'
#
loop_
_entity.id
_entity.type
_entity.pdbx_description
1 polymer ?
#
loop_
_entity_poly.entity_id
_entity_poly.type
_entity_poly.pdbx_seq_one_letter_code
_entity_poly.pdbx_strand_id
1 'polypeptide(L)'
;MPKTHSDELRLYCVSVRFNKKELEKVEKLRGHYRKSEWLRLVSLRELPPIIPEINKDAWRMLGEISQKINRLLVHLDSKSNDSPLTKTEAFAVKKLLHEFRVSLIASHK
;
A
#
# COMPACT_ATOMS: atom_id res chain seq x y z
N MET A 1 37.23 -21.59 8.02
CA MET A 1 35.80 -21.90 7.73
C MET A 1 34.99 -21.41 8.92
N PRO A 2 34.20 -20.33 8.80
CA PRO A 2 33.40 -19.88 9.93
C PRO A 2 32.27 -20.90 10.14
N LYS A 3 32.18 -21.43 11.37
CA LYS A 3 31.10 -22.32 11.80
C LYS A 3 29.84 -21.46 11.87
N THR A 4 28.92 -21.63 10.92
CA THR A 4 27.60 -21.03 11.00
C THR A 4 26.98 -21.44 12.32
N HIS A 5 26.60 -20.47 13.15
CA HIS A 5 25.96 -20.73 14.44
C HIS A 5 24.74 -21.63 14.20
N SER A 6 24.64 -22.73 14.95
CA SER A 6 23.58 -23.76 14.79
C SER A 6 22.17 -23.19 14.86
N ASP A 7 22.01 -22.03 15.50
CA ASP A 7 20.73 -21.41 15.81
C ASP A 7 20.03 -20.76 14.61
N GLU A 8 20.74 -20.56 13.49
CA GLU A 8 20.14 -20.03 12.25
C GLU A 8 19.56 -21.14 11.34
N LEU A 9 19.92 -22.40 11.60
CA LEU A 9 19.46 -23.54 10.81
C LEU A 9 18.04 -23.96 11.21
N ARG A 10 17.20 -24.22 10.21
CA ARG A 10 15.81 -24.68 10.41
C ARG A 10 15.77 -26.18 10.71
N LEU A 11 16.11 -26.57 11.94
CA LEU A 11 16.24 -27.97 12.36
C LEU A 11 14.97 -28.55 13.00
N TYR A 12 14.06 -27.71 13.49
CA TYR A 12 12.85 -28.14 14.20
C TYR A 12 11.63 -28.19 13.26
N CYS A 13 10.87 -29.28 13.33
CA CYS A 13 9.68 -29.50 12.51
C CYS A 13 8.40 -29.42 13.33
N VAL A 14 7.40 -28.70 12.82
CA VAL A 14 6.05 -28.63 13.38
C VAL A 14 5.06 -29.12 12.32
N SER A 15 4.22 -30.09 12.68
CA SER A 15 3.23 -30.70 11.80
C SER A 15 1.82 -30.27 12.19
N VAL A 16 1.00 -29.87 11.22
CA VAL A 16 -0.41 -29.49 11.41
C VAL A 16 -1.29 -30.26 10.44
N ARG A 17 -2.53 -30.55 10.84
CA ARG A 17 -3.53 -31.23 9.99
C ARG A 17 -4.68 -30.27 9.71
N PHE A 18 -5.13 -30.25 8.45
CA PHE A 18 -6.26 -29.44 8.00
C PHE A 18 -7.38 -30.35 7.50
N ASN A 19 -8.62 -29.96 7.73
CA ASN A 19 -9.75 -30.52 7.00
C ASN A 19 -9.82 -29.94 5.57
N LYS A 20 -10.74 -30.46 4.74
CA LYS A 20 -10.85 -30.06 3.33
C LYS A 20 -11.13 -28.55 3.16
N LYS A 21 -12.03 -27.98 3.97
CA LYS A 21 -12.41 -26.55 3.88
C LYS A 21 -11.26 -25.64 4.29
N GLU A 22 -10.52 -26.02 5.33
CA GLU A 22 -9.33 -25.30 5.78
C GLU A 22 -8.21 -25.33 4.75
N LEU A 23 -7.98 -26.49 4.13
CA LEU A 23 -6.97 -26.64 3.09
C LEU A 23 -7.29 -25.73 1.88
N GLU A 24 -8.54 -25.70 1.42
CA GLU A 24 -8.96 -24.80 0.33
C GLU A 24 -8.73 -23.32 0.67
N LYS A 25 -8.95 -22.93 1.93
CA LYS A 25 -8.66 -21.56 2.40
C LYS A 25 -7.16 -21.26 2.36
N VAL A 26 -6.32 -22.19 2.84
CA VAL A 26 -4.85 -22.04 2.81
C VAL A 26 -4.34 -21.94 1.37
N GLU A 27 -4.85 -22.75 0.45
CA GLU A 27 -4.48 -22.69 -0.97
C GLU A 27 -4.80 -21.33 -1.60
N LYS A 28 -5.94 -20.72 -1.25
CA LYS A 28 -6.31 -19.37 -1.70
C LYS A 28 -5.41 -18.29 -1.10
N LEU A 29 -5.12 -18.37 0.19
CA LEU A 29 -4.35 -17.34 0.90
C LEU A 29 -2.85 -17.39 0.61
N ARG A 30 -2.29 -18.57 0.30
CA ARG A 30 -0.84 -18.71 0.07
C ARG A 30 -0.36 -18.10 -1.25
N GLY A 31 -1.25 -17.92 -2.23
CA GLY A 31 -0.87 -17.49 -3.57
C GLY A 31 0.23 -18.38 -4.16
N HIS A 32 1.40 -17.78 -4.42
CA HIS A 32 2.53 -18.46 -5.06
C HIS A 32 3.50 -19.16 -4.08
N TYR A 33 3.37 -18.95 -2.77
CA TYR A 33 4.28 -19.54 -1.78
C TYR A 33 4.05 -21.04 -1.59
N ARG A 34 5.10 -21.77 -1.21
CA ARG A 34 4.95 -23.19 -0.80
C ARG A 34 4.20 -23.27 0.53
N LYS A 35 3.47 -24.37 0.76
CA LYS A 35 2.64 -24.57 1.98
C LYS A 35 3.40 -24.33 3.28
N SER A 36 4.54 -24.99 3.45
CA SER A 36 5.35 -24.90 4.67
C SER A 36 5.99 -23.53 4.87
N GLU A 37 6.47 -22.93 3.78
CA GLU A 37 7.02 -21.58 3.77
C GLU A 37 5.96 -20.55 4.16
N TRP A 38 4.78 -20.62 3.54
CA TRP A 38 3.68 -19.72 3.84
C TRP A 38 3.21 -19.85 5.29
N LEU A 39 3.01 -21.06 5.80
CA LEU A 39 2.62 -21.29 7.20
C LEU A 39 3.65 -20.71 8.18
N ARG A 40 4.94 -20.83 7.89
CA ARG A 40 6.00 -20.21 8.69
C ARG A 40 5.91 -18.69 8.68
N LEU A 41 5.77 -18.08 7.50
CA LEU A 41 5.63 -16.62 7.36
C LEU A 41 4.39 -16.08 8.10
N VAL A 42 3.25 -16.77 8.00
CA VAL A 42 2.01 -16.43 8.73
C VAL A 42 2.25 -16.50 10.24
N SER A 43 2.87 -17.60 10.71
CA SER A 43 3.05 -17.86 12.15
C SER A 43 4.00 -16.86 12.80
N LEU A 44 5.00 -16.38 12.05
CA LEU A 44 5.95 -15.37 12.49
C LEU A 44 5.48 -13.93 12.23
N ARG A 45 4.27 -13.74 11.68
CA ARG A 45 3.73 -12.43 11.25
C ARG A 45 4.66 -11.68 10.28
N GLU A 46 5.44 -12.40 9.49
CA GLU A 46 6.38 -11.85 8.50
C GLU A 46 5.73 -11.64 7.13
N LEU A 47 4.44 -11.96 6.97
CA LEU A 47 3.76 -11.70 5.71
C LEU A 47 3.58 -10.20 5.50
N PRO A 48 3.80 -9.69 4.26
CA PRO A 48 3.38 -8.35 3.94
C PRO A 48 1.87 -8.24 4.23
N PRO A 49 1.43 -7.18 4.93
CA PRO A 49 0.03 -7.02 5.24
C PRO A 49 -0.76 -6.99 3.92
N ILE A 50 -1.79 -7.83 3.84
CA ILE A 50 -2.72 -7.80 2.71
C ILE A 50 -3.44 -6.46 2.81
N ILE A 51 -3.06 -5.52 1.95
CA ILE A 51 -3.71 -4.22 1.86
C ILE A 51 -5.16 -4.50 1.40
N PRO A 52 -6.18 -4.13 2.20
CA PRO A 52 -7.58 -4.26 1.79
C PRO A 52 -7.82 -3.58 0.44
N GLU A 53 -8.64 -4.18 -0.42
CA GLU A 53 -8.92 -3.60 -1.76
C GLU A 53 -9.45 -2.16 -1.66
N ILE A 54 -10.29 -1.87 -0.66
CA ILE A 54 -10.79 -0.51 -0.39
C ILE A 54 -9.66 0.50 -0.18
N ASN A 55 -8.56 0.09 0.46
CA ASN A 55 -7.41 0.94 0.65
C ASN A 55 -6.70 1.16 -0.68
N LYS A 56 -6.55 0.13 -1.53
CA LYS A 56 -5.86 0.28 -2.82
C LYS A 56 -6.52 1.33 -3.72
N ASP A 57 -7.85 1.34 -3.78
CA ASP A 57 -8.60 2.32 -4.55
C ASP A 57 -8.48 3.73 -3.95
N ALA A 58 -8.53 3.85 -2.62
CA ALA A 58 -8.29 5.11 -1.93
C ALA A 58 -6.87 5.66 -2.19
N TRP A 59 -5.83 4.83 -2.10
CA TRP A 59 -4.45 5.19 -2.41
C TRP A 59 -4.27 5.62 -3.87
N ARG A 60 -4.95 4.95 -4.81
CA ARG A 60 -4.93 5.33 -6.23
C ARG A 60 -5.54 6.72 -6.45
N MET A 61 -6.72 6.97 -5.89
CA MET A 61 -7.40 8.26 -5.98
C MET A 61 -6.56 9.39 -5.37
N LEU A 62 -5.95 9.15 -4.21
CA LEU A 62 -5.04 10.11 -3.57
C LEU A 62 -3.81 10.42 -4.43
N GLY A 63 -3.23 9.39 -5.06
CA GLY A 63 -2.10 9.55 -5.99
C GLY A 63 -2.45 10.40 -7.21
N GLU A 64 -3.62 10.19 -7.81
CA GLU A 64 -4.09 11.00 -8.94
C GLU A 64 -4.26 12.48 -8.57
N ILE A 65 -4.83 12.76 -7.39
CA ILE A 65 -5.00 14.13 -6.90
C ILE A 65 -3.65 14.78 -6.61
N SER A 66 -2.70 14.05 -6.01
CA SER A 66 -1.34 14.54 -5.76
C SER A 66 -0.62 14.93 -7.07
N GLN A 67 -0.76 14.11 -8.13
CA GLN A 67 -0.20 14.45 -9.44
C GLN A 67 -0.81 15.73 -10.04
N LYS A 68 -2.13 15.93 -9.90
CA LYS A 68 -2.80 17.15 -10.37
C LYS A 68 -2.29 18.39 -9.62
N ILE A 69 -2.10 18.28 -8.30
CA ILE A 69 -1.53 19.37 -7.49
C ILE A 69 -0.09 19.66 -7.91
N ASN A 70 0.75 18.63 -8.10
CA ASN A 70 2.14 18.82 -8.55
C ASN A 70 2.22 19.50 -9.93
N ARG A 71 1.32 19.17 -10.86
CA ARG A 71 1.24 19.86 -12.16
C ARG A 71 0.88 21.33 -12.01
N LEU A 72 -0.03 21.67 -11.09
CA LEU A 72 -0.33 23.08 -10.79
C LEU A 72 0.85 23.79 -10.14
N LEU A 73 1.57 23.15 -9.21
CA LEU A 73 2.77 23.72 -8.60
C LEU A 73 3.83 24.04 -9.65
N VAL A 74 4.16 23.08 -10.53
CA VAL A 74 5.12 23.30 -11.63
C VAL A 74 4.67 24.43 -12.55
N HIS A 75 3.35 24.52 -12.85
CA HIS A 75 2.82 25.61 -13.65
C HIS A 75 2.97 26.98 -12.97
N LEU A 76 2.71 27.05 -11.66
CA LEU A 76 2.89 28.26 -10.86
C LEU A 76 4.38 28.64 -10.71
N ASP A 77 5.27 27.66 -10.53
CA ASP A 77 6.72 27.89 -10.44
C ASP A 77 7.32 28.33 -11.77
N SER A 78 6.71 27.94 -12.90
CA SER A 78 7.14 28.36 -14.25
C SER A 78 6.75 29.81 -14.60
N LYS A 79 5.90 30.47 -13.79
CA LYS A 79 5.56 31.88 -13.97
C LYS A 79 6.70 32.78 -13.50
N SER A 80 6.88 33.92 -14.17
CA SER A 80 7.83 34.93 -13.69
C SER A 80 7.40 35.48 -12.33
N ASN A 81 8.39 35.83 -11.49
CA ASN A 81 8.19 36.32 -10.12
C ASN A 81 7.24 37.54 -10.01
N ASP A 82 7.01 38.26 -11.12
CA ASP A 82 6.19 39.46 -11.18
C ASP A 82 4.74 39.22 -11.65
N SER A 83 4.38 37.99 -12.03
CA SER A 83 3.00 37.70 -12.48
C SER A 83 2.12 37.26 -11.29
N PRO A 84 1.04 38.00 -10.97
CA PRO A 84 0.13 37.59 -9.91
C PRO A 84 -0.64 36.33 -10.30
N LEU A 85 -1.03 35.57 -9.27
CA LEU A 85 -1.86 34.37 -9.42
C LEU A 85 -3.21 34.77 -10.02
N THR A 86 -3.59 34.15 -11.14
CA THR A 86 -4.85 34.50 -11.79
C THR A 86 -6.03 33.96 -10.98
N LYS A 87 -7.21 34.59 -11.09
CA LYS A 87 -8.44 34.11 -10.43
C LYS A 87 -8.76 32.65 -10.80
N THR A 88 -8.43 32.24 -12.02
CA THR A 88 -8.61 30.87 -12.52
C THR A 88 -7.66 29.88 -11.87
N GLU A 89 -6.39 30.23 -11.68
CA GLU A 89 -5.41 29.41 -10.95
C GLU A 89 -5.79 29.25 -9.48
N ALA A 90 -6.20 30.35 -8.83
CA ALA A 90 -6.64 30.33 -7.44
C ALA A 90 -7.87 29.42 -7.26
N PHE A 91 -8.80 29.46 -8.22
CA PHE A 91 -9.96 28.57 -8.26
C PHE A 91 -9.55 27.11 -8.47
N ALA A 92 -8.62 26.82 -9.39
CA ALA A 92 -8.13 25.47 -9.66
C ALA A 92 -7.45 24.85 -8.42
N VAL A 93 -6.60 25.62 -7.73
CA VAL A 93 -5.96 25.19 -6.49
C VAL A 93 -6.99 24.91 -5.40
N LYS A 94 -7.95 25.82 -5.19
CA LYS A 94 -9.03 25.67 -4.20
C LYS A 94 -9.88 24.43 -4.48
N LYS A 95 -10.17 24.15 -5.75
CA LYS A 95 -10.92 22.97 -6.19
C LYS A 95 -10.15 21.68 -5.89
N LEU A 96 -8.87 21.60 -6.26
CA LEU A 96 -8.06 20.40 -6.01
C LEU A 96 -7.85 20.13 -4.51
N LEU A 97 -7.65 21.18 -3.70
CA LEU A 97 -7.56 21.04 -2.24
C LEU A 97 -8.87 20.55 -1.63
N HIS A 98 -10.00 20.99 -2.16
CA HIS A 98 -11.31 20.50 -1.74
C HIS A 98 -11.50 19.02 -2.11
N GLU A 99 -11.19 18.63 -3.35
CA GLU A 99 -11.23 17.23 -3.80
C GLU A 99 -10.32 16.35 -2.94
N PHE A 100 -9.09 16.78 -2.67
CA PHE A 100 -8.16 16.07 -1.79
C PHE A 100 -8.72 15.86 -0.39
N ARG A 101 -9.29 16.91 0.21
CA ARG A 101 -9.92 16.83 1.54
C ARG A 101 -11.11 15.86 1.55
N VAL A 102 -11.94 15.89 0.51
CA VAL A 102 -13.08 14.97 0.39
C VAL A 102 -12.60 13.52 0.30
N SER A 103 -11.57 13.23 -0.52
CA SER A 103 -10.99 11.90 -0.63
C SER A 103 -10.38 11.40 0.68
N LEU A 104 -9.71 12.26 1.45
CA LEU A 104 -9.17 11.92 2.77
C LEU A 104 -10.27 11.59 3.80
N ILE A 105 -11.33 12.39 3.84
CA ILE A 105 -12.45 12.18 4.79
C ILE A 105 -13.27 10.94 4.40
N ALA A 106 -13.45 10.70 3.10
CA ALA A 106 -14.14 9.51 2.59
C ALA A 106 -13.37 8.22 2.90
N SER A 107 -12.03 8.27 2.92
CA SER A 107 -11.18 7.13 3.28
C SER A 107 -11.23 6.76 4.79
N HIS A 108 -11.85 7.59 5.63
CA HIS A 108 -11.90 7.43 7.09
C HIS A 108 -13.25 6.89 7.62
N LYS A 109 -14.18 6.52 6.74
CA LYS A 109 -15.47 5.88 7.07
C LYS A 109 -15.46 4.41 6.65
#